data_AF-A0A318IXZ0-F1
#
_entry.id   AF-A0A318IXZ0-F1
#
_cell.length_a   1.000
_cell.length_b   1.000
_cell.length_c   1.000
_cell.angle_alpha   90.00
_cell.angle_beta   90.00
_cell.angle_gamma   90.00
#
_symmetry.space_group_name_H-M   'P 1'
#
loop_
_entity.id
_entity.type
_entity.pdbx_description
1 polymer ?
#
loop_
_entity_poly.entity_id
_entity_poly.type
_entity_poly.pdbx_seq_one_letter_code
_entity_poly.pdbx_strand_id
1 'polypeptide(L)' 'SYATTSVYGFGHPLYYDNVINVMQGKAEPETDGREGLKSLELLIAMYLSARDGRRVSLPLDY' A
#
# COMPACT_ATOMS: atom_id res chain seq x y z
N SER A 1 23.93 8.73 6.00
CA SER A 1 23.30 7.64 6.77
C SER A 1 21.96 8.15 7.28
N TYR A 2 20.85 7.50 6.93
CA TYR A 2 19.54 7.79 7.55
C TYR A 2 19.54 7.14 8.94
N ALA A 3 20.08 7.85 9.93
CA ALA A 3 20.11 7.37 11.31
C ALA A 3 18.70 7.39 11.89
N THR A 4 18.20 6.24 12.33
CA THR A 4 16.91 6.10 13.00
C THR A 4 17.14 5.40 14.34
N THR A 5 16.35 5.74 15.35
CA THR A 5 16.44 5.12 16.69
C THR A 5 15.74 3.77 16.76
N SER A 6 15.14 3.31 15.65
CA SER A 6 14.33 2.10 15.56
C SER A 6 14.46 1.48 14.17
N VAL A 7 14.49 0.15 14.10
CA VAL A 7 14.45 -0.63 12.85
C VAL A 7 13.22 -0.34 11.99
N TYR A 8 12.19 0.26 12.59
CA TYR A 8 10.93 0.64 11.96
C TYR A 8 10.92 2.04 11.34
N GLY A 9 12.04 2.78 11.45
CA GLY A 9 12.19 4.13 10.92
C GLY A 9 11.16 5.11 11.48
N PHE A 10 10.82 6.13 10.68
CA PHE A 10 9.87 7.18 11.07
C PHE A 10 8.41 6.85 10.72
N GLY A 11 8.16 5.82 9.91
CA GLY A 11 6.84 5.58 9.31
C GLY A 11 5.81 4.96 10.25
N HIS A 12 6.22 3.97 11.06
CA HIS A 12 5.26 3.20 11.86
C HIS A 12 4.53 4.03 12.93
N PRO A 13 5.18 4.95 13.69
CA PRO A 13 4.46 5.80 14.63
C PRO A 13 3.38 6.66 13.98
N LEU A 14 3.65 7.24 12.80
CA LEU A 14 2.69 8.05 12.05
C LEU A 14 1.55 7.19 11.49
N TYR A 15 1.86 6.00 10.99
CA TYR A 15 0.85 5.03 10.55
C TYR A 15 -0.13 4.68 11.69
N TYR A 16 0.39 4.39 12.89
CA TYR A 16 -0.46 4.12 14.04
C TYR A 16 -1.27 5.34 14.50
N ASP A 17 -0.72 6.55 14.39
CA ASP A 17 -1.48 7.77 14.70
C ASP A 17 -2.70 7.93 13.78
N ASN A 18 -2.54 7.72 12.47
CA ASN A 18 -3.68 7.70 11.54
C ASN A 18 -4.71 6.63 11.93
N VAL A 19 -4.26 5.39 12.20
CA VAL A 19 -5.16 4.30 12.63
C VAL A 19 -5.96 4.69 13.89
N ILE A 20 -5.31 5.25 14.90
CA ILE A 20 -5.98 5.68 16.14
C ILE A 20 -7.01 6.79 15.86
N ASN A 21 -6.64 7.78 15.06
CA ASN A 21 -7.53 8.90 14.72
C ASN A 21 -8.74 8.44 13.90
N VAL A 22 -8.57 7.49 12.99
CA VAL A 22 -9.68 6.85 12.23
C VAL A 22 -10.63 6.14 13.18
N MET A 23 -10.12 5.33 14.11
CA MET A 23 -10.96 4.61 15.08
C MET A 23 -11.69 5.55 16.05
N GLN A 24 -11.19 6.78 16.23
CA GLN A 24 -11.86 7.85 17.00
C GLN A 24 -12.83 8.70 16.17
N GLY A 25 -12.98 8.44 14.87
CA GLY A 25 -13.82 9.23 13.96
C GLY A 25 -13.27 10.63 13.66
N LYS A 26 -11.95 10.83 13.82
CA LYS A 26 -11.27 12.13 13.64
C LYS A 26 -10.54 12.26 12.31
N ALA A 27 -10.35 11.15 11.59
CA ALA A 27 -9.62 11.11 10.33
C ALA A 27 -10.17 10.02 9.40
N GLU A 28 -9.82 10.11 8.13
CA GLU A 28 -10.00 9.04 7.14
C GLU A 28 -8.72 8.19 7.06
N PRO A 29 -8.83 6.89 6.71
CA PRO A 29 -7.66 6.03 6.56
C PRO A 29 -6.77 6.52 5.42
N GLU A 30 -5.49 6.77 5.72
CA GLU A 30 -4.50 7.18 4.70
C GLU A 30 -4.25 6.07 3.67
N THR A 31 -4.41 4.81 4.06
CA THR A 31 -4.39 3.66 3.16
C THR A 31 -5.38 2.62 3.65
N ASP A 32 -6.54 2.55 3.00
CA ASP A 32 -7.55 1.53 3.27
C ASP A 32 -7.35 0.29 2.38
N GLY A 33 -8.28 -0.67 2.49
CA GLY A 33 -8.23 -1.88 1.66
C GLY A 33 -8.31 -1.59 0.15
N ARG A 34 -9.05 -0.56 -0.27
CA ARG A 34 -9.20 -0.19 -1.68
C ARG A 34 -7.91 0.42 -2.22
N GLU A 35 -7.26 1.28 -1.46
CA GLU A 35 -5.94 1.82 -1.83
C GLU A 35 -4.90 0.70 -1.90
N GLY A 36 -4.92 -0.27 -0.97
CA GLY A 36 -4.06 -1.44 -1.00
C GLY A 36 -4.21 -2.29 -2.27
N LEU A 37 -5.45 -2.47 -2.75
CA LEU A 37 -5.73 -3.25 -3.96
C LEU A 37 -5.07 -2.68 -5.22
N LYS A 38 -4.85 -1.36 -5.32
CA LYS A 38 -4.16 -0.77 -6.48
C LYS A 38 -2.72 -1.29 -6.62
N SER A 39 -2.00 -1.38 -5.49
CA SER A 39 -0.63 -1.92 -5.47
C SER A 39 -0.61 -3.43 -5.76
N LEU A 40 -1.59 -4.16 -5.22
CA LEU A 40 -1.72 -5.59 -5.42
C LEU A 40 -2.08 -5.93 -6.89
N GLU A 41 -2.97 -5.16 -7.50
CA GLU A 41 -3.32 -5.27 -8.91
C GLU A 41 -2.07 -5.14 -9.81
N LEU A 42 -1.22 -4.16 -9.51
CA LEU A 42 0.04 -3.97 -10.23
C LEU A 42 0.99 -5.17 -10.05
N LEU A 43 1.14 -5.69 -8.83
CA LEU A 43 1.97 -6.88 -8.58
C LEU A 43 1.45 -8.11 -9.35
N ILE A 44 0.13 -8.30 -9.40
CA ILE A 44 -0.50 -9.38 -10.16
C ILE A 44 -0.23 -9.18 -11.66
N ALA A 45 -0.40 -7.97 -12.19
CA ALA A 45 -0.10 -7.67 -13.59
C ALA A 45 1.38 -7.92 -13.94
N MET A 46 2.31 -7.60 -13.03
CA MET A 46 3.74 -7.91 -13.18
C MET A 46 3.98 -9.42 -13.22
N TYR A 47 3.35 -10.19 -12.32
CA TYR A 47 3.47 -11.65 -12.33
C TYR A 47 2.88 -12.29 -13.59
N LEU A 48 1.74 -11.80 -14.07
CA LEU A 48 1.15 -12.24 -15.33
C LEU A 48 2.06 -11.91 -16.53
N SER A 49 2.65 -10.72 -16.55
CA SER A 49 3.58 -10.30 -17.59
C SER A 49 4.85 -11.16 -17.61
N ALA A 50 5.43 -11.42 -16.43
CA ALA A 50 6.62 -12.27 -16.30
C ALA A 50 6.34 -13.73 -16.73
N ARG A 51 5.15 -14.26 -16.41
CA ARG A 51 4.73 -15.61 -16.80
C ARG A 51 4.51 -15.74 -18.31
N ASP A 52 3.79 -14.79 -18.91
CA ASP A 52 3.33 -14.89 -20.30
C ASP A 52 4.28 -14.21 -21.31
N GLY A 53 5.28 -13.47 -20.85
CA GLY A 53 6.21 -12.73 -21.71
C GLY A 53 5.56 -11.61 -22.54
N ARG A 54 4.42 -11.08 -22.09
CA ARG A 54 3.65 -10.05 -22.82
C ARG A 54 3.25 -8.87 -21.93
N ARG A 55 2.86 -7.77 -22.57
CA ARG A 55 2.27 -6.61 -21.89
C ARG A 55 0.89 -6.99 -21.33
N VAL A 56 0.63 -6.58 -20.08
CA VAL A 56 -0.67 -6.70 -19.39
C VAL A 56 -1.20 -5.28 -19.14
N SER A 57 -2.45 -5.03 -19.53
CA SER A 57 -3.12 -3.74 -19.32
C SER A 57 -3.90 -3.75 -17.99
N LEU A 58 -4.16 -2.57 -17.45
CA LEU A 58 -5.01 -2.33 -16.27
C LEU A 58 -6.28 -1.57 -16.70
N PRO A 59 -7.40 -1.68 -15.94
CA PRO A 59 -7.59 -2.54 -14.77
C PRO A 59 -7.68 -4.03 -15.14
N LEU A 60 -7.48 -4.92 -14.16
CA LEU A 60 -7.59 -6.36 -14.35
C LEU A 60 -9.03 -6.85 -14.45
N ASP A 61 -9.99 -6.11 -13.88
CA ASP A 61 -11.43 -6.40 -13.90
C ASP A 61 -12.24 -5.09 -14.08
N TYR A 62 -13.45 -5.19 -14.66
CA TYR A 62 -14.32 -4.05 -15.03
C TYR A 62 -15.64 -4.03 -14.27
#